data_AF-A0A2E1H3Z5-F1
#
_entry.id   AF-A0A2E1H3Z5-F1
#
_cell.length_a   1.000
_cell.length_b   1.000
_cell.length_c   1.000
_cell.angle_alpha   90.00
_cell.angle_beta   90.00
_cell.angle_gamma   90.00
#
_symmetry.space_group_name_H-M   'P 1'
#
loop_
_entity.id
_entity.type
_entity.pdbx_description
1 polymer ?
#
loop_
_entity_poly.entity_id
_entity_poly.type
_entity_poly.pdbx_seq_one_letter_code
_entity_poly.pdbx_strand_id
1 'polypeptide(L)'
;TTIVEVGIDIPNVQHLLVFDAQRLGLSSLHQLRGRLARGENAVTAYCQLFCDNDESFERLAVLEDCDNGFEVAAADLNQRGPGAMLGTQQSGHGGFQSFNPVKDADLVQLIAEIDGNQAQ
;
A
#
# COMPACT_ATOMS: atom_id res chain seq x y z
N THR A 1 -14.20 -15.98 8.56
CA THR A 1 -14.63 -15.02 9.59
C THR A 1 -13.41 -14.48 10.29
N THR A 2 -13.12 -13.19 10.11
CA THR A 2 -12.55 -12.34 11.17
C THR A 2 -12.93 -10.90 10.83
N ILE A 3 -14.00 -10.41 11.45
CA ILE A 3 -14.23 -8.97 11.58
C ILE A 3 -13.27 -8.53 12.68
N VAL A 4 -12.22 -7.80 12.34
CA VAL A 4 -11.58 -6.88 13.27
C VAL A 4 -12.14 -5.52 12.93
N GLU A 5 -12.89 -4.96 13.87
CA GLU A 5 -13.49 -3.64 13.78
C GLU A 5 -12.39 -2.61 13.51
N VAL A 6 -12.41 -2.02 12.31
CA VAL A 6 -11.53 -0.92 11.95
C VAL A 6 -11.93 0.28 12.81
N GLY A 7 -11.22 0.50 13.92
CA GLY A 7 -11.49 1.65 14.80
C GLY A 7 -11.00 1.54 16.24
N ILE A 8 -10.56 0.36 16.69
CA ILE A 8 -10.04 0.20 18.05
C ILE A 8 -8.53 0.49 18.06
N ASP A 9 -8.16 1.64 18.63
CA ASP A 9 -6.78 1.97 18.98
C ASP A 9 -6.44 1.30 20.31
N ILE A 10 -5.61 0.26 20.25
CA ILE A 10 -5.14 -0.45 21.44
C ILE A 10 -3.69 -0.01 21.66
N PRO A 11 -3.43 0.95 22.57
CA PRO A 11 -2.13 1.63 22.67
C PRO A 11 -0.95 0.71 23.01
N ASN A 12 -1.22 -0.47 23.57
CA ASN A 12 -0.20 -1.42 24.02
C ASN A 12 -0.16 -2.72 23.21
N VAL A 13 -0.55 -2.72 21.93
CA VAL A 13 -0.40 -3.94 21.10
C VAL A 13 1.06 -4.16 20.78
N GLN A 14 1.57 -5.28 21.28
CA GLN A 14 2.94 -5.76 21.07
C GLN A 14 3.04 -6.80 19.96
N HIS A 15 1.92 -7.43 19.57
CA HIS A 15 1.92 -8.52 18.60
C HIS A 15 0.81 -8.34 17.58
N LEU A 16 1.18 -8.34 16.30
CA LEU A 16 0.28 -8.44 15.16
C LEU A 16 0.53 -9.75 14.43
N LEU A 17 -0.49 -10.59 14.34
CA LEU A 17 -0.45 -11.82 13.56
C LEU A 17 -1.44 -11.72 12.42
N VAL A 18 -0.96 -11.83 11.18
CA VAL A 18 -1.78 -11.75 9.98
C VAL A 18 -1.73 -13.09 9.26
N PHE A 19 -2.82 -13.84 9.34
CA PHE A 19 -3.03 -15.04 8.55
C PHE A 19 -3.51 -14.68 7.15
N ASP A 20 -3.13 -15.50 6.16
CA ASP A 20 -3.41 -15.26 4.75
C ASP A 20 -2.99 -13.84 4.29
N ALA A 21 -1.82 -13.37 4.75
CA ALA A 21 -1.35 -12.00 4.51
C ALA A 21 -1.25 -11.65 3.01
N GLN A 22 -1.09 -12.67 2.15
CA GLN A 22 -1.11 -12.53 0.69
C GLN A 22 -2.40 -11.91 0.15
N ARG A 23 -3.51 -11.98 0.90
CA ARG A 23 -4.81 -11.40 0.51
C ARG A 23 -4.89 -9.89 0.71
N LEU A 24 -3.97 -9.30 1.49
CA LEU A 24 -3.93 -7.87 1.78
C LEU A 24 -2.87 -7.17 0.90
N GLY A 25 -3.11 -5.90 0.55
CA GLY A 25 -2.09 -5.06 -0.08
C GLY A 25 -0.98 -4.69 0.89
N LEU A 26 0.24 -4.46 0.39
CA LEU A 26 1.37 -4.10 1.26
C LEU A 26 1.11 -2.78 1.99
N SER A 27 0.43 -1.84 1.35
CA SER A 27 0.01 -0.58 1.97
C SER A 27 -0.94 -0.79 3.16
N SER A 28 -1.91 -1.69 3.04
CA SER A 28 -2.83 -2.02 4.14
C SER A 28 -2.11 -2.71 5.30
N LEU A 29 -1.18 -3.62 4.99
CA LEU A 29 -0.36 -4.29 6.00
C LEU A 29 0.57 -3.30 6.71
N HIS A 30 1.18 -2.37 5.97
CA HIS A 30 2.00 -1.29 6.52
C HIS A 30 1.19 -0.40 7.48
N GLN A 31 -0.04 -0.04 7.10
CA GLN A 31 -0.95 0.71 7.96
C GLN A 31 -1.30 -0.07 9.24
N LEU A 32 -1.54 -1.37 9.16
CA LEU A 32 -1.79 -2.22 10.34
C LEU A 32 -0.54 -2.30 11.23
N ARG A 33 0.64 -2.52 10.64
CA ARG A 33 1.93 -2.53 11.35
C ARG A 33 2.17 -1.21 12.08
N GLY A 34 1.88 -0.09 11.42
CA GLY A 34 2.04 1.24 11.99
C GLY A 34 1.13 1.54 13.19
N ARG A 35 0.14 0.70 13.50
CA ARG A 35 -0.70 0.81 14.72
C ARG A 35 -0.08 0.12 15.94
N LEU A 36 1.03 -0.60 15.78
CA LEU A 36 1.74 -1.23 16.88
C LEU A 36 2.57 -0.23 17.68
N ALA A 37 2.76 -0.51 18.97
CA ALA A 37 3.69 0.18 19.85
C ALA A 37 3.70 1.72 19.71
N ARG A 38 2.55 2.36 19.88
CA ARG A 38 2.43 3.83 19.85
C ARG A 38 2.48 4.42 21.27
N GLY A 39 3.02 5.64 21.39
CA GLY A 39 3.00 6.42 22.63
C GLY A 39 4.34 6.44 23.38
N GLU A 40 4.41 7.24 24.46
CA GLU A 40 5.65 7.50 25.23
C GLU A 40 6.21 6.25 25.92
N ASN A 41 5.36 5.23 26.14
CA ASN A 41 5.74 3.93 26.72
C ASN A 41 5.77 2.82 25.67
N ALA A 42 6.01 3.16 24.40
CA ALA A 42 6.13 2.18 23.34
C ALA A 42 7.18 1.12 23.67
N VAL A 43 6.75 -0.13 23.62
CA VAL A 43 7.55 -1.33 23.86
C VAL A 43 7.85 -2.00 22.53
N THR A 44 8.88 -2.84 22.48
CA THR A 44 9.16 -3.64 21.28
C THR A 44 7.91 -4.41 20.85
N ALA A 45 7.53 -4.27 19.59
CA ALA A 45 6.42 -4.99 18.99
C ALA A 45 6.88 -5.85 17.81
N TYR A 46 6.12 -6.91 17.55
CA TYR A 46 6.38 -7.91 16.52
C TYR A 46 5.20 -8.01 15.57
N CYS A 47 5.48 -7.98 14.27
CA CYS A 47 4.52 -8.22 13.21
C CYS A 47 4.91 -9.54 12.53
N GLN A 48 3.99 -10.51 12.50
CA GLN A 48 4.19 -11.83 11.90
C GLN A 48 3.16 -12.02 10.79
N LEU A 49 3.65 -12.30 9.59
CA LEU A 49 2.86 -12.47 8.38
C LEU A 49 2.91 -13.95 7.97
N PHE A 50 1.76 -14.58 7.79
CA PHE A 50 1.65 -15.95 7.35
C PHE A 50 1.08 -15.99 5.93
N CYS A 51 1.72 -16.77 5.06
CA CYS A 51 1.30 -16.96 3.67
C CYS A 51 1.65 -18.37 3.18
N ASP A 52 0.99 -18.80 2.10
CA ASP A 52 0.98 -20.21 1.68
C ASP A 52 1.88 -20.50 0.46
N ASN A 53 2.58 -19.51 -0.11
CA ASN A 53 3.43 -19.70 -1.30
C ASN A 53 4.64 -18.75 -1.33
N ASP A 54 5.66 -19.15 -2.09
CA ASP A 54 6.95 -18.45 -2.18
C ASP A 54 6.84 -17.07 -2.84
N GLU A 55 5.98 -16.92 -3.86
CA GLU A 55 5.74 -15.61 -4.52
C GLU A 55 5.18 -14.59 -3.53
N SER A 56 4.26 -15.02 -2.65
CA SER A 56 3.72 -14.19 -1.59
C SER A 56 4.78 -13.86 -0.55
N PHE A 57 5.69 -14.79 -0.25
CA PHE A 57 6.78 -14.56 0.67
C PHE A 57 7.70 -13.44 0.18
N GLU A 58 8.17 -13.51 -1.06
CA GLU A 58 9.01 -12.46 -1.67
C GLU A 58 8.33 -11.10 -1.66
N ARG A 59 7.02 -11.06 -1.96
CA ARG A 59 6.22 -9.85 -1.86
C ARG A 59 6.15 -9.29 -0.44
N LEU A 60 5.88 -10.14 0.54
CA LEU A 60 5.67 -9.73 1.94
C LEU A 60 6.98 -9.36 2.64
N ALA A 61 8.12 -9.91 2.20
CA ALA A 61 9.46 -9.60 2.72
C ALA A 61 9.80 -8.10 2.63
N VAL A 62 9.20 -7.37 1.68
CA VAL A 62 9.30 -5.91 1.59
C VAL A 62 8.92 -5.22 2.92
N LEU A 63 7.97 -5.78 3.67
CA LEU A 63 7.54 -5.22 4.96
C LEU A 63 8.49 -5.58 6.12
N GLU A 64 9.42 -6.50 5.93
CA GLU A 64 10.51 -6.77 6.88
C GLU A 64 11.67 -5.81 6.64
N ASP A 65 11.97 -5.52 5.38
CA ASP A 65 13.14 -4.71 4.99
C ASP A 65 12.88 -3.21 4.97
N CYS A 66 11.61 -2.78 4.92
CA CYS A 66 11.26 -1.36 4.70
C CYS A 66 10.22 -0.80 5.69
N ASP A 67 10.57 0.34 6.29
CA ASP A 67 9.69 1.14 7.13
C ASP A 67 9.01 2.32 6.44
N ASN A 68 9.54 2.77 5.32
CA ASN A 68 9.05 3.92 4.59
C ASN A 68 7.79 3.58 3.78
N GLY A 69 6.66 4.21 4.12
CA GLY A 69 5.39 3.99 3.44
C GLY A 69 5.40 4.30 1.94
N PHE A 70 6.24 5.23 1.48
CA PHE A 70 6.38 5.54 0.05
C PHE A 70 7.08 4.41 -0.73
N GLU A 71 8.13 3.84 -0.15
CA GLU A 71 8.86 2.72 -0.75
C GLU A 71 8.00 1.45 -0.77
N VAL A 72 7.25 1.19 0.30
CA VAL A 72 6.28 0.09 0.35
C VAL A 72 5.19 0.27 -0.71
N ALA A 73 4.69 1.50 -0.91
CA ALA A 73 3.70 1.78 -1.95
C ALA A 73 4.28 1.60 -3.37
N ALA A 74 5.53 2.01 -3.59
CA ALA A 74 6.22 1.80 -4.86
C ALA A 74 6.46 0.31 -5.15
N ALA A 75 6.84 -0.47 -4.14
CA ALA A 75 6.99 -1.92 -4.24
C ALA A 75 5.66 -2.62 -4.55
N ASP A 76 4.56 -2.23 -3.89
CA ASP A 76 3.21 -2.76 -4.17
C ASP A 76 2.79 -2.45 -5.61
N LEU A 77 3.05 -1.23 -6.09
CA LEU A 77 2.74 -0.78 -7.44
C LEU A 77 3.57 -1.52 -8.50
N ASN A 78 4.86 -1.74 -8.25
CA ASN A 78 5.74 -2.47 -9.16
C ASN A 78 5.34 -3.94 -9.30
N GLN A 79 4.95 -4.60 -8.21
CA GLN A 79 4.56 -6.01 -8.22
C GLN A 79 3.16 -6.23 -8.79
N ARG A 80 2.20 -5.33 -8.52
CA ARG A 80 0.83 -5.43 -9.05
C ARG A 80 0.67 -4.84 -10.46
N GLY A 81 1.65 -4.05 -10.90
CA GLY A 81 1.53 -3.18 -12.07
C GLY A 81 0.55 -2.02 -11.81
N PRO A 82 0.41 -1.07 -12.77
CA PRO A 82 -0.51 0.07 -12.64
C PRO A 82 -2.00 -0.32 -12.66
N GLY A 83 -2.32 -1.62 -12.75
CA GLY A 83 -3.67 -2.15 -12.84
C GLY A 83 -4.54 -1.73 -11.65
N ALA A 84 -5.63 -1.03 -11.97
CA ALA A 84 -6.64 -0.44 -11.07
C ALA A 84 -6.28 0.85 -10.31
N MET A 85 -5.08 1.45 -10.49
CA MET A 85 -4.86 2.84 -10.05
C MET A 85 -5.77 3.83 -10.81
N LEU A 86 -6.12 3.48 -12.05
CA LEU A 86 -7.15 4.12 -12.88
C LEU A 86 -8.40 3.22 -12.99
N GLY A 87 -8.80 2.60 -11.88
CA GLY A 87 -10.04 1.84 -11.79
C GLY A 87 -11.26 2.75 -11.81
N THR A 88 -11.62 3.30 -12.97
CA THR A 88 -13.04 3.51 -13.25
C THR A 88 -13.68 2.13 -13.47
N GLN A 89 -14.05 1.49 -12.36
CA GLN A 89 -15.38 0.87 -12.30
C GLN A 89 -16.39 1.97 -11.89
N GLN A 90 -16.27 3.16 -12.50
CA GLN A 90 -17.44 3.96 -12.77
C GLN A 90 -18.06 3.35 -14.02
N SER A 91 -19.33 3.02 -13.94
CA SER A 91 -20.16 2.37 -14.94
C SER A 91 -20.38 3.20 -16.23
N GLY A 92 -19.39 3.98 -16.67
CA GLY A 92 -19.47 4.78 -17.88
C GLY A 92 -18.13 5.41 -18.23
N HIS A 93 -17.72 5.20 -19.49
CA HIS A 93 -16.58 5.78 -20.20
C HIS A 93 -15.21 5.10 -20.05
N GLY A 94 -14.94 4.25 -21.05
CA GLY A 94 -13.67 3.85 -21.67
C GLY A 94 -12.36 4.05 -20.91
N GLY A 95 -11.71 2.95 -20.57
CA GLY A 95 -10.34 2.94 -20.04
C GLY A 95 -9.32 3.51 -21.04
N PHE A 96 -8.30 4.18 -20.52
CA PHE A 96 -7.14 4.60 -21.29
C PHE A 96 -6.34 3.37 -21.76
N GLN A 97 -6.37 3.08 -23.06
CA GLN A 97 -5.64 1.94 -23.63
C GLN A 97 -4.14 2.20 -23.86
N SER A 98 -3.68 3.46 -23.76
CA SER A 98 -2.34 3.86 -24.24
C SER A 98 -1.48 4.64 -23.23
N PHE A 99 -1.92 4.78 -21.98
CA PHE A 99 -1.22 5.59 -20.97
C PHE A 99 -0.80 4.73 -19.78
N ASN A 100 0.49 4.77 -19.44
CA ASN A 100 1.07 4.10 -18.30
C ASN A 100 1.63 5.15 -17.31
N PRO A 101 0.93 5.45 -16.20
CA PRO A 101 1.32 6.54 -15.30
C PRO A 101 2.68 6.35 -14.62
N VAL A 102 3.20 5.12 -14.58
CA VAL A 102 4.53 4.84 -14.03
C VAL A 102 5.63 5.11 -15.05
N LYS A 103 5.40 4.74 -16.31
CA LYS A 103 6.36 4.97 -17.41
C LYS A 103 6.31 6.38 -17.97
N ASP A 104 5.14 6.99 -17.91
CA ASP A 104 4.80 8.29 -18.50
C ASP A 104 4.72 9.38 -17.42
N ALA A 105 5.44 9.21 -16.30
CA ALA A 105 5.43 10.14 -15.17
C ALA A 105 5.90 11.56 -15.58
N ASP A 106 6.79 11.63 -16.56
CA ASP A 106 7.25 12.85 -17.21
C ASP A 106 6.13 13.57 -17.98
N LEU A 107 5.26 12.84 -18.68
CA LEU A 107 4.09 13.41 -19.36
C LEU A 107 3.08 13.97 -18.35
N VAL A 108 2.89 13.31 -17.22
CA VAL A 108 2.03 13.81 -16.13
C VAL A 108 2.57 15.12 -15.58
N GLN A 109 3.89 15.18 -15.35
CA GLN A 109 4.54 16.38 -14.84
C GLN A 109 4.47 17.54 -15.83
N LEU A 110 4.68 17.28 -17.12
CA LEU A 110 4.56 18.28 -18.18
C LEU A 110 3.14 18.88 -18.26
N ILE A 111 2.10 18.04 -18.16
CA ILE A 111 0.71 18.52 -18.18
C ILE A 111 0.42 19.39 -16.94
N ALA A 112 0.89 19.00 -15.76
CA ALA A 112 0.72 19.78 -14.54
C ALA A 112 1.40 21.17 -14.63
N GLU A 113 2.56 21.26 -15.28
CA GLU A 113 3.26 22.53 -15.52
C GLU A 113 2.53 23.42 -16.54
N ILE A 114 1.93 22.83 -17.58
CA ILE A 114 1.13 23.56 -18.57
C ILE A 114 -0.15 24.12 -17.94
N ASP A 115 -0.87 23.32 -17.15
CA ASP A 115 -2.08 23.76 -16.45
C ASP A 115 -1.78 24.81 -15.38
N GLY A 116 -0.65 24.69 -14.68
CA GLY A 116 -0.18 25.70 -13.71
C GLY A 116 0.14 27.07 -14.35
N ASN A 117 0.58 27.08 -15.61
CA ASN A 117 0.87 28.31 -16.37
C ASN A 117 -0.36 28.92 -17.04
N GLN A 118 -1.50 28.22 -17.09
CA GLN A 118 -2.78 28.77 -17.59
C GLN A 118 -3.57 29.50 -16.48
N ALA A 119 -3.12 29.42 -15.22
CA ALA A 119 -3.76 30.05 -14.05
C ALA A 119 -3.10 31.37 -13.59
N GLN A 120 -2.18 31.94 -14.39
CA GLN A 120 -1.62 33.29 -14.19
C GLN A 120 -2.10 34.27 -15.26
#